data_AF-A0A0H5NZ98-F1
#
_entry.id   AF-A0A0H5NZ98-F1
#
_cell.length_a   1.000
_cell.length_b   1.000
_cell.length_c   1.000
_cell.angle_alpha   90.00
_cell.angle_beta   90.00
_cell.angle_gamma   90.00
#
_symmetry.space_group_name_H-M   'P 1'
#
loop_
_entity.id
_entity.type
_entity.pdbx_description
1 polymer ?
#
loop_
_entity_poly.entity_id
_entity_poly.type
_entity_poly.pdbx_seq_one_letter_code
_entity_poly.pdbx_strand_id
1 'polypeptide(L)' 'MRTPGCRSCDTAVDHCHGTLIVHVSRVEECTEPDCFDLDHARHTFVVDCGDIAGGCACAATEVRRTA' A
#
# COMPACT_ATOMS: atom_id res chain seq x y z
N MET A 1 9.61 8.76 4.34
CA MET A 1 11.08 8.98 4.45
C MET A 1 11.56 9.83 3.29
N ARG A 2 12.56 10.70 3.49
CA ARG A 2 13.12 11.50 2.40
C ARG A 2 14.11 10.67 1.58
N THR A 3 13.96 10.67 0.25
CA THR A 3 14.86 9.98 -0.68
C THR A 3 15.55 11.00 -1.59
N PRO A 4 16.89 11.02 -1.67
CA PRO A 4 17.62 11.92 -2.57
C PRO A 4 17.21 11.71 -4.03
N GLY A 5 16.98 12.80 -4.77
CA GLY A 5 16.56 12.76 -6.17
C GLY A 5 15.06 12.53 -6.39
N CYS A 6 14.28 12.35 -5.33
CA CYS A 6 12.82 12.37 -5.41
C CYS A 6 12.31 13.82 -5.45
N ARG A 7 11.70 14.22 -6.57
CA ARG A 7 11.18 15.57 -6.76
C ARG A 7 10.12 15.97 -5.71
N SER A 8 9.27 15.03 -5.31
CA SER A 8 8.24 15.27 -4.27
C SER A 8 8.89 15.54 -2.91
N CYS A 9 9.99 14.84 -2.59
CA CYS A 9 10.79 15.11 -1.40
C CYS A 9 11.48 16.48 -1.44
N ASP A 10 11.96 16.89 -2.62
CA ASP A 10 12.67 18.16 -2.79
C ASP A 10 11.73 19.38 -2.78
N THR A 11 10.45 19.16 -3.09
CA THR A 11 9.39 20.16 -3.04
C THR A 11 8.54 20.10 -1.77
N ALA A 12 8.95 19.27 -0.80
CA ALA A 12 8.27 19.06 0.48
C ALA A 12 6.78 18.67 0.35
N VAL A 13 6.43 17.95 -0.73
CA VAL A 13 5.11 17.32 -0.86
C VAL A 13 5.01 16.19 0.15
N ASP A 14 3.90 16.10 0.88
CA ASP A 14 3.64 14.96 1.76
C ASP A 14 3.31 13.73 0.91
N HIS A 15 4.18 12.72 0.97
CA HIS A 15 4.03 11.48 0.23
C HIS A 15 4.79 10.34 0.92
N CYS A 16 4.39 9.11 0.60
CA CYS A 16 5.10 7.89 0.93
C CYS A 16 5.79 7.30 -0.32
N HIS A 17 6.91 6.61 -0.11
CA HIS A 17 7.59 5.84 -1.17
C HIS A 17 7.16 4.38 -1.22
N GLY A 18 6.48 3.91 -0.17
CA GLY A 18 5.86 2.60 -0.17
C GLY A 18 4.63 2.54 -1.08
N THR A 19 4.24 1.32 -1.40
CA THR A 19 2.95 1.04 -2.03
C THR A 19 1.94 0.77 -0.93
N LEU A 20 0.78 1.43 -0.98
CA LEU A 20 -0.36 1.12 -0.12
C LEU A 20 -1.08 -0.08 -0.72
N ILE A 21 -1.09 -1.19 0.01
CA ILE A 21 -1.81 -2.41 -0.32
C ILE A 21 -3.13 -2.37 0.43
N VAL A 22 -4.24 -2.40 -0.31
CA VAL A 22 -5.59 -2.52 0.26
C VAL A 22 -5.95 -4.00 0.26
N HIS A 23 -6.01 -4.58 1.46
CA HIS A 23 -6.43 -5.97 1.63
C HIS A 23 -7.94 -6.08 1.44
N VAL A 24 -8.43 -7.25 1.05
CA VAL A 24 -9.88 -7.43 0.81
C VAL A 24 -10.71 -7.22 2.09
N SER A 25 -10.12 -7.43 3.27
CA SER A 25 -10.70 -7.08 4.57
C SER A 25 -10.83 -5.57 4.81
N ARG A 26 -10.52 -4.73 3.82
CA ARG A 26 -10.43 -3.26 3.92
C ARG A 26 -9.42 -2.80 4.96
N VAL A 27 -8.40 -3.62 5.20
CA VAL A 27 -7.25 -3.25 6.02
C VAL A 27 -6.16 -2.77 5.07
N GLU A 28 -5.56 -1.63 5.37
CA GLU A 28 -4.46 -1.09 4.60
C GLU A 28 -3.11 -1.52 5.18
N GLU A 29 -2.13 -1.73 4.31
CA GLU A 29 -0.74 -2.02 4.66
C GLU A 29 0.17 -1.23 3.74
N CYS A 30 1.18 -0.55 4.29
CA CYS A 30 2.20 0.10 3.47
C CYS A 30 3.45 -0.78 3.43
N THR A 31 4.06 -0.92 2.26
CA THR A 31 5.35 -1.62 2.12
C THR A 31 6.53 -0.85 2.72
N GLU A 32 6.34 0.41 3.12
CA GLU A 32 7.34 1.21 3.83
C GLU A 32 7.27 0.90 5.34
N PRO A 33 8.30 0.28 5.96
CA PRO A 33 8.23 -0.26 7.33
C PRO A 33 7.87 0.76 8.41
N ASP A 34 8.24 2.03 8.21
CA ASP A 34 8.01 3.11 9.17
C ASP A 34 6.85 4.03 8.77
N CYS A 35 5.99 3.61 7.83
CA CYS A 35 4.78 4.34 7.47
C CYS A 35 3.59 3.89 8.35
N PHE A 36 3.18 4.75 9.27
CA PHE A 36 2.03 4.50 10.16
C PHE A 36 0.76 5.25 9.74
N ASP A 37 0.88 6.16 8.78
CA ASP A 37 -0.23 6.95 8.27
C ASP A 37 -0.59 6.44 6.88
N LEU A 38 -1.69 5.70 6.83
CA LEU A 38 -2.18 4.91 5.70
C LEU A 38 -3.20 5.68 4.84
N ASP A 39 -3.27 7.01 4.97
CA ASP A 39 -4.15 7.81 4.12
C ASP A 39 -3.78 7.64 2.64
N HIS A 40 -4.78 7.31 1.82
CA HIS A 40 -4.67 7.15 0.37
C HIS A 40 -4.08 8.40 -0.31
N ALA A 41 -4.38 9.60 0.18
CA ALA A 41 -3.88 10.85 -0.40
C ALA A 41 -2.35 10.99 -0.29
N ARG A 42 -1.73 10.32 0.70
CA ARG A 42 -0.28 10.33 0.92
C ARG A 42 0.44 9.27 0.07
N HIS A 43 -0.29 8.31 -0.47
CA HIS A 43 0.29 7.20 -1.23
C HIS A 43 0.10 7.42 -2.72
N THR A 44 1.21 7.65 -3.42
CA THR A 44 1.19 7.75 -4.89
C THR A 44 0.81 6.42 -5.55
N PHE A 45 1.15 5.30 -4.91
CA PHE A 45 0.83 3.96 -5.38
C PHE A 45 -0.11 3.28 -4.40
N VAL A 46 -1.30 2.97 -4.89
CA VAL A 46 -2.32 2.19 -4.19
C VAL A 46 -2.67 1.00 -5.07
N VAL A 47 -2.67 -0.20 -4.48
CA VAL A 47 -3.02 -1.44 -5.17
C VAL A 47 -3.97 -2.27 -4.32
N ASP A 48 -4.93 -2.91 -4.96
CA ASP A 48 -5.72 -3.96 -4.31
C ASP A 48 -4.88 -5.24 -4.20
N CYS A 49 -4.94 -5.92 -3.06
CA CYS A 49 -4.10 -7.09 -2.80
C CYS A 49 -4.39 -8.27 -3.74
N GLY A 50 -5.57 -8.29 -4.37
CA GLY A 50 -5.97 -9.28 -5.37
C GLY A 50 -5.22 -9.13 -6.70
N ASP A 51 -4.70 -7.94 -6.99
CA ASP A 51 -3.97 -7.64 -8.23
C ASP A 51 -2.47 -7.88 -8.11
N ILE A 52 -1.97 -8.25 -6.91
CA ILE A 52 -0.56 -8.54 -6.68
C ILE A 52 -0.16 -9.83 -7.40
N ALA A 53 0.86 -9.72 -8.26
CA ALA A 53 1.46 -10.88 -8.91
C ALA A 53 2.05 -11.84 -7.85
N GLY A 54 1.66 -13.11 -7.91
CA GLY A 54 1.98 -14.12 -6.88
C GLY A 54 0.89 -14.29 -5.82
N GLY A 55 -0.10 -13.40 -5.80
CA GLY A 55 -1.28 -13.45 -4.92
C GLY A 55 -1.01 -12.97 -3.49
N CYS A 56 -2.10 -12.63 -2.80
CA CYS A 56 -2.11 -12.37 -1.36
C CYS A 56 -2.65 -13.59 -0.60
N ALA A 57 -2.00 -13.96 0.50
CA ALA A 57 -2.51 -15.02 1.39
C ALA A 57 -3.92 -14.69 1.93
N CYS A 58 -4.20 -13.40 2.15
CA CYS A 58 -5.50 -12.90 2.56
C CYS A 58 -6.61 -13.28 1.57
N ALA A 59 -6.38 -13.08 0.27
CA ALA A 59 -7.35 -13.36 -0.80
C ALA A 59 -7.69 -14.86 -0.92
N ALA A 60 -6.76 -15.76 -0.57
CA ALA A 60 -7.00 -17.20 -0.60
C ALA A 60 -7.96 -17.68 0.52
N THR A 61 -8.01 -16.99 1.66
CA THR A 61 -8.86 -17.37 2.80
C THR A 61 -10.34 -17.03 2.62
N GLU A 62 -10.65 -16.13 1.70
CA GLU A 62 -12.00 -15.55 1.53
C GLU A 62 -12.84 -16.38 0.58
N VAL A 63 -12.19 -16.98 -0.42
CA VAL A 63 -12.78 -17.95 -1.34
C VAL A 63 -13.40 -19.15 -0.59
N ARG A 64 -12.88 -19.48 0.61
CA ARG A 64 -13.41 -20.57 1.45
C ARG A 64 -14.71 -20.23 2.19
N ARG A 65 -15.11 -18.95 2.30
CA ARG A 65 -16.37 -18.55 2.95
C ARG A 65 -17.57 -18.54 2.00
N THR A 66 -17.34 -18.69 0.70
CA THR A 66 -18.36 -18.71 -0.35
C THR A 66 -18.62 -20.09 -0.96
N ALA A 67 -18.11 -21.17 -0.34
CA ALA A 67 -18.33 -22.56 -0.76
C ALA A 67 -19.24 -23.31 0.22
#